data_AF-A0A2E1C065-F1
#
_entry.id   AF-A0A2E1C065-F1
#
_cell.length_a   1.000
_cell.length_b   1.000
_cell.length_c   1.000
_cell.angle_alpha   90.00
_cell.angle_beta   90.00
_cell.angle_gamma   90.00
#
_symmetry.space_group_name_H-M   'P 1'
#
loop_
_entity.id
_entity.type
_entity.pdbx_description
1 polymer ?
#
loop_
_entity_poly.entity_id
_entity_poly.type
_entity_poly.pdbx_seq_one_letter_code
_entity_poly.pdbx_strand_id
1 'polypeptide(L)'
;MKILVCISHVPDTTSKINFSENNTVFDKTGVQFVINPNDEFGLTRAIWFKEKNNAVVHIVNVGLSDTESTLRKALAIGADKAIRINHDPKDGYSVAKYISNYISNNSYDLIIAGRESIDYNGGMVPGMISAFTEINFIDKCIDLNISGDSVEASREIEGGKENISTKLPLIIGGQKGLVEESDLRIPNMRGIMMARKKELEVVEVNEDYQSTNSKSFEKPLPKDEVTLVSADEIDKLIDLLHNEAKAI
;
A
#
# COMPACT_ATOMS: atom_id res chain seq x y z
N MET A 1 -7.52 -21.03 5.21
CA MET A 1 -7.55 -19.80 4.39
C MET A 1 -6.14 -19.42 4.00
N LYS A 2 -5.90 -19.13 2.72
CA LYS A 2 -4.63 -18.70 2.16
C LYS A 2 -4.77 -17.24 1.71
N ILE A 3 -3.96 -16.36 2.30
CA ILE A 3 -4.03 -14.91 2.12
C ILE A 3 -2.81 -14.45 1.33
N LEU A 4 -3.01 -13.59 0.33
CA LEU A 4 -1.95 -12.86 -0.34
C LEU A 4 -2.00 -11.38 0.08
N VAL A 5 -0.91 -10.84 0.58
CA VAL A 5 -0.79 -9.41 0.88
C VAL A 5 0.14 -8.74 -0.12
N CYS A 6 -0.36 -7.73 -0.84
CA CYS A 6 0.45 -6.93 -1.74
C CYS A 6 1.24 -5.89 -0.92
N ILE A 7 2.57 -5.89 -1.10
CA ILE A 7 3.50 -5.04 -0.36
C ILE A 7 4.25 -4.14 -1.35
N SER A 8 4.17 -2.84 -1.12
CA SER A 8 4.85 -1.80 -1.89
C SER A 8 6.10 -1.31 -1.14
N HIS A 9 7.16 -1.04 -1.90
CA HIS A 9 8.44 -0.53 -1.40
C HIS A 9 8.53 0.96 -1.72
N VAL A 10 8.23 1.80 -0.73
CA VAL A 10 8.01 3.24 -0.94
C VAL A 10 9.01 4.08 -0.15
N PRO A 11 9.37 5.29 -0.63
CA PRO A 11 10.14 6.25 0.16
C PRO A 11 9.43 6.60 1.46
N ASP A 12 10.18 6.68 2.55
CA ASP A 12 9.67 7.18 3.82
C ASP A 12 9.27 8.66 3.69
N THR A 13 8.15 9.05 4.30
CA THR A 13 7.62 10.43 4.26
C THR A 13 8.58 11.49 4.82
N THR A 14 9.58 11.09 5.60
CA THR A 14 10.64 11.98 6.12
C THR A 14 11.82 12.15 5.15
N SER A 15 11.88 11.34 4.08
CA SER A 15 12.94 11.41 3.08
C SER A 15 12.79 12.64 2.20
N LYS A 16 13.92 13.31 1.89
CA LYS A 16 13.92 14.42 0.93
C LYS A 16 13.87 13.87 -0.49
N ILE A 17 12.83 14.25 -1.24
CA ILE A 17 12.64 13.84 -2.62
C ILE A 17 13.40 14.77 -3.57
N ASN A 18 14.26 14.17 -4.39
CA ASN A 18 15.01 14.85 -5.45
C ASN A 18 14.90 14.07 -6.76
N PHE A 19 15.21 14.75 -7.87
CA PHE A 19 15.21 14.18 -9.20
C PHE A 19 16.57 14.44 -9.86
N SER A 20 17.00 13.51 -10.70
CA SER A 20 18.22 13.56 -11.49
C SER A 20 17.89 13.59 -13.00
N GLU A 21 18.92 13.68 -13.83
CA GLU A 21 18.79 13.63 -15.30
C GLU A 21 17.76 14.63 -15.85
N ASN A 22 17.91 15.92 -15.52
CA ASN A 22 16.97 16.98 -15.91
C ASN A 22 15.52 16.69 -15.47
N ASN A 23 15.37 16.21 -14.23
CA ASN A 23 14.10 15.83 -13.61
C ASN A 23 13.35 14.70 -14.33
N THR A 24 14.05 13.77 -14.97
CA THR A 24 13.41 12.61 -15.61
C THR A 24 13.49 11.34 -14.77
N VAL A 25 14.39 11.31 -13.77
CA VAL A 25 14.65 10.14 -12.93
C VAL A 25 14.53 10.52 -11.45
N PHE A 26 13.93 9.65 -10.64
CA PHE A 26 13.90 9.79 -9.19
C PHE A 26 15.26 9.44 -8.57
N ASP A 27 15.81 10.36 -7.77
CA ASP A 27 17.09 10.14 -7.09
C ASP A 27 16.87 9.36 -5.78
N LYS A 28 17.24 8.07 -5.81
CA LYS A 28 17.16 7.17 -4.65
C LYS A 28 18.28 7.40 -3.63
N THR A 29 19.25 8.28 -3.90
CA THR A 29 20.43 8.46 -3.04
C THR A 29 20.04 9.02 -1.68
N GLY A 30 20.35 8.27 -0.62
CA GLY A 30 20.03 8.67 0.76
C GLY A 30 18.55 8.61 1.12
N VAL A 31 17.71 8.03 0.26
CA VAL A 31 16.29 7.79 0.53
C VAL A 31 16.14 6.52 1.37
N GLN A 32 15.44 6.64 2.50
CA GLN A 32 15.04 5.47 3.27
C GLN A 32 13.74 4.93 2.69
N PHE A 33 13.67 3.61 2.49
CA PHE A 33 12.45 2.94 2.02
C PHE A 33 11.80 2.10 3.11
N VAL A 34 10.48 2.03 3.05
CA VAL A 34 9.62 1.36 4.04
C VAL A 34 8.53 0.53 3.36
N ILE A 35 7.86 -0.31 4.14
CA ILE A 35 6.58 -0.91 3.72
C ILE A 35 5.58 0.25 3.63
N ASN A 36 4.82 0.32 2.55
CA ASN A 36 3.76 1.31 2.40
C ASN A 36 2.79 1.27 3.61
N PRO A 37 2.48 2.41 4.25
CA PRO A 37 1.67 2.43 5.47
C PRO A 37 0.31 1.72 5.34
N ASN A 38 -0.39 1.91 4.21
CA ASN A 38 -1.67 1.21 3.98
C ASN A 38 -1.51 -0.31 3.90
N ASP A 39 -0.37 -0.79 3.40
CA ASP A 39 -0.07 -2.21 3.30
C ASP A 39 0.25 -2.82 4.69
N GLU A 40 0.79 -2.03 5.63
CA GLU A 40 1.06 -2.49 7.00
C GLU A 40 -0.24 -2.82 7.78
N PHE A 41 -1.33 -2.07 7.56
CA PHE A 41 -2.65 -2.41 8.12
C PHE A 41 -3.15 -3.74 7.56
N GLY A 42 -3.02 -3.93 6.24
CA GLY A 42 -3.41 -5.16 5.57
C GLY A 42 -2.60 -6.38 6.03
N LEU A 43 -1.29 -6.23 6.15
CA LEU A 43 -0.40 -7.27 6.67
C LEU A 43 -0.77 -7.63 8.11
N THR A 44 -0.98 -6.64 8.97
CA THR A 44 -1.36 -6.87 10.37
C THR A 44 -2.68 -7.63 10.47
N ARG A 45 -3.68 -7.26 9.67
CA ARG A 45 -4.96 -8.00 9.61
C ARG A 45 -4.77 -9.45 9.13
N ALA A 46 -3.92 -9.68 8.14
CA ALA A 46 -3.60 -11.03 7.69
C ALA A 46 -2.93 -11.87 8.81
N ILE A 47 -2.04 -11.26 9.60
CA ILE A 47 -1.42 -11.93 10.75
C ILE A 47 -2.46 -12.27 11.82
N TRP A 48 -3.45 -11.42 12.08
CA TRP A 48 -4.53 -11.77 13.01
C TRP A 48 -5.34 -12.98 12.54
N PHE A 49 -5.65 -13.07 11.24
CA PHE A 49 -6.30 -14.27 10.70
C PHE A 49 -5.42 -15.52 10.82
N LYS A 50 -4.11 -15.36 10.68
CA LYS A 50 -3.16 -16.45 10.94
C LYS A 50 -3.17 -16.90 12.39
N GLU A 51 -3.13 -15.98 13.34
CA GLU A 51 -3.15 -16.29 14.77
C GLU A 51 -4.48 -16.90 15.22
N LYS A 52 -5.61 -16.41 14.69
CA LYS A 52 -6.95 -16.85 15.08
C LYS A 52 -7.35 -18.18 14.42
N ASN A 53 -7.07 -18.33 13.13
CA ASN A 53 -7.64 -19.41 12.30
C ASN A 53 -6.57 -20.22 11.55
N ASN A 54 -5.29 -20.08 11.90
CA ASN A 54 -4.15 -20.76 11.26
C ASN A 54 -4.09 -20.53 9.73
N ALA A 55 -4.44 -19.31 9.29
CA ALA A 55 -4.30 -18.90 7.90
C ALA A 55 -2.83 -18.88 7.46
N VAL A 56 -2.58 -19.19 6.18
CA VAL A 56 -1.25 -19.08 5.56
C VAL A 56 -1.15 -17.72 4.90
N VAL A 57 -0.12 -16.93 5.23
CA VAL A 57 0.04 -15.55 4.77
C VAL A 57 1.24 -15.46 3.83
N HIS A 58 0.99 -15.24 2.55
CA HIS A 58 2.01 -14.91 1.57
C HIS A 58 2.04 -13.41 1.33
N ILE A 59 3.21 -12.88 1.00
CA ILE A 59 3.37 -11.48 0.58
C ILE A 59 3.91 -11.43 -0.85
N VAL A 60 3.43 -10.49 -1.65
CA VAL A 60 3.91 -10.26 -3.03
C VAL A 60 4.34 -8.81 -3.23
N ASN A 61 5.44 -8.61 -3.93
CA ASN A 61 5.91 -7.31 -4.40
C ASN A 61 6.32 -7.42 -5.87
N VAL A 62 6.04 -6.38 -6.66
CA VAL A 62 6.66 -6.18 -7.98
C VAL A 62 7.81 -5.20 -7.78
N GLY A 63 9.03 -5.67 -8.02
CA GLY A 63 10.22 -4.90 -7.73
C GLY A 63 11.53 -5.63 -8.00
N LEU A 64 12.60 -4.86 -8.09
CA LEU A 64 13.96 -5.37 -8.25
C LEU A 64 14.55 -5.80 -6.89
N SER A 65 15.80 -6.24 -6.87
CA SER A 65 16.45 -6.78 -5.67
C SER A 65 16.55 -5.79 -4.50
N ASP A 66 16.42 -4.49 -4.74
CA ASP A 66 16.38 -3.45 -3.70
C ASP A 66 15.18 -3.59 -2.76
N THR A 67 14.05 -4.14 -3.25
CA THR A 67 12.83 -4.33 -2.46
C THR A 67 12.89 -5.52 -1.49
N GLU A 68 13.89 -6.41 -1.63
CA GLU A 68 14.00 -7.62 -0.80
C GLU A 68 14.15 -7.28 0.69
N SER A 69 14.79 -6.16 1.02
CA SER A 69 14.88 -5.65 2.40
C SER A 69 13.50 -5.45 3.04
N THR A 70 12.53 -4.94 2.27
CA THR A 70 11.16 -4.68 2.68
C THR A 70 10.36 -5.97 2.80
N LEU A 71 10.51 -6.89 1.85
CA LEU A 71 9.93 -8.23 1.94
C LEU A 71 10.44 -8.98 3.17
N ARG A 72 11.73 -8.88 3.49
CA ARG A 72 12.31 -9.49 4.70
C ARG A 72 11.75 -8.86 5.98
N LYS A 73 11.48 -7.54 6.01
CA LYS A 73 10.78 -6.89 7.12
C LYS A 73 9.37 -7.49 7.30
N ALA A 74 8.60 -7.62 6.22
CA ALA A 74 7.25 -8.22 6.27
C ALA A 74 7.25 -9.71 6.67
N LEU A 75 8.25 -10.49 6.21
CA LEU A 75 8.48 -11.86 6.69
C LEU A 75 8.81 -11.91 8.19
N ALA A 76 9.53 -10.91 8.70
CA ALA A 76 9.86 -10.79 10.12
C ALA A 76 8.66 -10.39 10.98
N ILE A 77 7.70 -9.64 10.41
CA ILE A 77 6.41 -9.32 11.04
C ILE A 77 5.57 -10.58 11.25
N GLY A 78 5.51 -11.49 10.27
CA GLY A 78 4.76 -12.72 10.44
C GLY A 78 4.40 -13.52 9.19
N ALA A 79 4.62 -12.95 7.99
CA ALA A 79 4.33 -13.64 6.73
C ALA A 79 5.11 -14.96 6.60
N ASP A 80 4.54 -15.96 5.93
CA ASP A 80 5.11 -17.30 5.75
C ASP A 80 6.11 -17.36 4.60
N LYS A 81 5.73 -16.78 3.46
CA LYS A 81 6.49 -16.81 2.21
C LYS A 81 6.42 -15.45 1.53
N ALA A 82 7.54 -15.02 0.93
CA ALA A 82 7.61 -13.82 0.12
C ALA A 82 7.76 -14.18 -1.35
N ILE A 83 7.12 -13.39 -2.20
CA ILE A 83 7.20 -13.48 -3.65
C ILE A 83 7.64 -12.12 -4.18
N ARG A 84 8.76 -12.10 -4.90
CA ARG A 84 9.24 -10.94 -5.63
C ARG A 84 9.09 -11.21 -7.11
N ILE A 85 8.19 -10.48 -7.76
CA ILE A 85 8.10 -10.46 -9.21
C ILE A 85 9.19 -9.51 -9.71
N ASN A 86 10.17 -10.05 -10.42
CA ASN A 86 11.40 -9.35 -10.82
C ASN A 86 11.15 -8.40 -11.99
N HIS A 87 10.58 -7.23 -11.70
CA HIS A 87 10.31 -6.19 -12.68
C HIS A 87 10.41 -4.80 -12.04
N ASP A 88 10.79 -3.80 -12.82
CA ASP A 88 10.79 -2.39 -12.39
C ASP A 88 9.36 -1.81 -12.46
N PRO A 89 8.73 -1.44 -11.34
CA PRO A 89 7.31 -1.08 -11.28
C PRO A 89 7.06 0.36 -11.79
N LYS A 90 7.19 0.57 -13.11
CA LYS A 90 7.07 1.90 -13.73
C LYS A 90 5.65 2.44 -13.80
N ASP A 91 4.65 1.58 -13.75
CA ASP A 91 3.24 1.96 -13.82
C ASP A 91 2.31 0.97 -13.09
N GLY A 92 1.14 1.45 -12.68
CA GLY A 92 0.17 0.63 -11.94
C GLY A 92 -0.46 -0.50 -12.76
N TYR A 93 -0.58 -0.36 -14.09
CA TYR A 93 -1.19 -1.37 -14.95
C TYR A 93 -0.28 -2.59 -15.06
N SER A 94 1.01 -2.41 -15.33
CA SER A 94 1.98 -3.52 -15.37
C SER A 94 2.06 -4.25 -14.03
N VAL A 95 2.13 -3.51 -12.91
CA VAL A 95 2.10 -4.08 -11.55
C VAL A 95 0.85 -4.94 -11.32
N ALA A 96 -0.33 -4.41 -11.62
CA ALA A 96 -1.59 -5.14 -11.46
C ALA A 96 -1.63 -6.39 -12.35
N LYS A 97 -1.13 -6.31 -13.59
CA LYS A 97 -1.13 -7.42 -14.53
C LYS A 97 -0.22 -8.56 -14.05
N TYR A 98 0.99 -8.24 -13.60
CA TYR A 98 1.91 -9.23 -13.06
C TYR A 98 1.36 -9.94 -11.82
N ILE A 99 0.79 -9.18 -10.88
CA ILE A 99 0.18 -9.75 -9.67
C ILE A 99 -1.01 -10.63 -10.05
N SER A 100 -1.84 -10.21 -11.01
CA SER A 100 -3.00 -10.97 -11.48
C SER A 100 -2.60 -12.29 -12.15
N ASN A 101 -1.54 -12.28 -12.96
CA ASN A 101 -0.98 -13.50 -13.55
C ASN A 101 -0.48 -14.45 -12.46
N TYR A 102 0.16 -13.94 -11.41
CA TYR A 102 0.59 -14.75 -10.28
C TYR A 102 -0.60 -15.35 -9.52
N ILE A 103 -1.64 -14.57 -9.20
CA ILE A 103 -2.87 -15.02 -8.55
C ILE A 103 -3.60 -16.08 -9.37
N SER A 104 -3.69 -15.90 -10.69
CA SER A 104 -4.38 -16.85 -11.57
C SER A 104 -3.73 -18.23 -11.57
N ASN A 105 -2.41 -18.29 -11.40
CA ASN A 105 -1.65 -19.55 -11.31
C ASN A 105 -1.56 -20.09 -9.87
N ASN A 106 -1.92 -19.29 -8.87
CA ASN A 106 -1.80 -19.62 -7.46
C ASN A 106 -3.07 -19.21 -6.74
N SER A 107 -4.00 -20.14 -6.49
CA SER A 107 -5.25 -19.82 -5.81
C SER A 107 -5.01 -19.19 -4.43
N TYR A 108 -5.72 -18.11 -4.14
CA TYR A 108 -5.79 -17.40 -2.86
C TYR A 108 -7.26 -17.11 -2.52
N ASP A 109 -7.60 -17.20 -1.24
CA ASP A 109 -8.96 -16.94 -0.77
C ASP A 109 -9.18 -15.44 -0.54
N LEU A 110 -8.15 -14.76 -0.02
CA LEU A 110 -8.21 -13.34 0.30
C LEU A 110 -6.94 -12.67 -0.22
N ILE A 111 -7.12 -11.56 -0.95
CA ILE A 111 -6.04 -10.71 -1.40
C ILE A 111 -6.22 -9.35 -0.72
N ILE A 112 -5.18 -8.89 -0.03
CA ILE A 112 -5.17 -7.63 0.69
C ILE A 112 -4.10 -6.75 0.09
N ALA A 113 -4.48 -5.59 -0.43
CA ALA A 113 -3.55 -4.54 -0.83
C ALA A 113 -3.87 -3.28 -0.05
N GLY A 114 -2.93 -2.34 0.08
CA GLY A 114 -3.27 -0.99 0.53
C GLY A 114 -4.17 -0.29 -0.49
N ARG A 115 -5.02 0.62 -0.04
CA ARG A 115 -5.85 1.48 -0.90
C ARG A 115 -5.01 2.16 -1.98
N GLU A 116 -3.89 2.74 -1.57
CA GLU A 116 -2.92 3.39 -2.43
C GLU A 116 -1.51 3.29 -1.84
N SER A 117 -0.51 3.43 -2.69
CA SER A 117 0.88 3.63 -2.30
C SER A 117 1.19 5.12 -2.18
N ILE A 118 1.99 5.50 -1.18
CA ILE A 118 2.28 6.91 -0.89
C ILE A 118 3.24 7.60 -1.88
N ASP A 119 3.87 6.83 -2.76
CA ASP A 119 4.79 7.32 -3.80
C ASP A 119 4.07 7.80 -5.06
N TYR A 120 3.04 7.06 -5.49
CA TYR A 120 2.25 7.37 -6.69
C TYR A 120 0.83 7.88 -6.39
N ASN A 121 0.31 7.64 -5.18
CA ASN A 121 -1.08 7.98 -4.78
C ASN A 121 -2.14 7.55 -5.81
N GLY A 122 -1.90 6.41 -6.48
CA GLY A 122 -2.65 6.03 -7.68
C GLY A 122 -4.01 5.39 -7.41
N GLY A 123 -4.22 4.78 -6.23
CA GLY A 123 -5.51 4.19 -5.84
C GLY A 123 -6.08 3.10 -6.76
N MET A 124 -5.28 2.55 -7.69
CA MET A 124 -5.81 1.82 -8.86
C MET A 124 -5.48 0.33 -8.89
N VAL A 125 -4.31 -0.07 -8.36
CA VAL A 125 -3.77 -1.43 -8.51
C VAL A 125 -4.73 -2.52 -8.00
N PRO A 126 -5.32 -2.42 -6.80
CA PRO A 126 -6.22 -3.47 -6.29
C PRO A 126 -7.48 -3.64 -7.17
N GLY A 127 -8.05 -2.53 -7.64
CA GLY A 127 -9.19 -2.53 -8.56
C GLY A 127 -8.86 -3.13 -9.93
N MET A 128 -7.66 -2.84 -10.46
CA MET A 128 -7.19 -3.46 -11.70
C MET A 128 -6.97 -4.97 -11.54
N ILE A 129 -6.41 -5.42 -10.41
CA ILE A 129 -6.26 -6.86 -10.12
C ILE A 129 -7.63 -7.54 -10.13
N SER A 130 -8.63 -6.92 -9.51
CA SER A 130 -10.02 -7.41 -9.52
C SER A 130 -10.58 -7.53 -10.94
N ALA A 131 -10.39 -6.51 -11.77
CA ALA A 131 -10.85 -6.54 -13.16
C ALA A 131 -10.18 -7.65 -13.98
N PHE A 132 -8.90 -7.95 -13.75
CA PHE A 132 -8.19 -9.01 -14.48
C PHE A 132 -8.49 -10.43 -13.98
N THR A 133 -8.81 -10.58 -12.69
CA THR A 133 -9.03 -11.88 -12.06
C THR A 133 -10.50 -12.24 -11.89
N GLU A 134 -11.40 -11.30 -12.16
CA GLU A 134 -12.85 -11.41 -11.93
C GLU A 134 -13.22 -11.72 -10.47
N ILE A 135 -12.32 -11.40 -9.53
CA ILE A 135 -12.56 -11.54 -8.09
C ILE A 135 -13.23 -10.26 -7.56
N ASN A 136 -14.22 -10.40 -6.68
CA ASN A 136 -14.91 -9.27 -6.05
C ASN A 136 -13.92 -8.32 -5.35
N PHE A 137 -14.24 -7.02 -5.37
CA PHE A 137 -13.39 -5.98 -4.79
C PHE A 137 -14.16 -5.05 -3.85
N ILE A 138 -13.56 -4.79 -2.68
CA ILE A 138 -14.01 -3.76 -1.74
C ILE A 138 -12.87 -2.76 -1.54
N ASP A 139 -13.04 -1.57 -2.08
CA ASP A 139 -12.13 -0.44 -1.84
C ASP A 139 -12.37 0.19 -0.47
N LYS A 140 -11.36 0.92 0.05
CA LYS A 140 -11.41 1.67 1.32
C LYS A 140 -11.92 0.84 2.51
N CYS A 141 -11.50 -0.42 2.57
CA CYS A 141 -11.93 -1.36 3.59
C CYS A 141 -11.34 -0.98 4.96
N ILE A 142 -12.23 -0.79 5.94
CA ILE A 142 -11.92 -0.38 7.32
C ILE A 142 -12.35 -1.43 8.36
N ASP A 143 -13.08 -2.48 7.98
CA ASP A 143 -13.33 -3.62 8.85
C ASP A 143 -13.57 -4.86 7.98
N LEU A 144 -13.17 -6.04 8.46
CA LEU A 144 -13.26 -7.28 7.69
C LEU A 144 -13.41 -8.50 8.60
N ASN A 145 -14.61 -9.06 8.69
CA ASN A 145 -14.91 -10.28 9.42
C ASN A 145 -15.22 -11.42 8.46
N ILE A 146 -14.65 -12.60 8.72
CA ILE A 146 -14.77 -13.78 7.86
C ILE A 146 -15.20 -14.97 8.70
N SER A 147 -16.28 -15.64 8.27
CA SER A 147 -16.82 -16.86 8.90
C SER A 147 -17.15 -17.89 7.82
N GLY A 148 -16.34 -18.95 7.74
CA GLY A 148 -16.37 -19.86 6.60
C GLY A 148 -16.09 -19.11 5.30
N ASP A 149 -17.01 -19.20 4.35
CA ASP A 149 -16.93 -18.48 3.06
C ASP A 149 -17.62 -17.11 3.08
N SER A 150 -18.34 -16.77 4.17
CA SER A 150 -19.06 -15.51 4.29
C SER A 150 -18.14 -14.41 4.79
N VAL A 151 -18.23 -13.25 4.15
CA VAL A 151 -17.47 -12.05 4.49
C VAL A 151 -18.43 -10.93 4.86
N GLU A 152 -18.21 -10.31 6.01
CA GLU A 152 -18.82 -9.03 6.40
C GLU A 152 -17.71 -7.99 6.47
N ALA A 153 -17.81 -6.93 5.68
CA ALA A 153 -16.82 -5.87 5.62
C ALA A 153 -17.48 -4.50 5.78
N SER A 154 -16.71 -3.53 6.25
CA SER A 154 -17.10 -2.12 6.21
C SER A 154 -16.12 -1.34 5.35
N ARG A 155 -16.61 -0.43 4.51
CA ARG A 155 -15.77 0.53 3.80
C ARG A 155 -16.12 1.97 4.14
N GLU A 156 -15.12 2.83 4.07
CA GLU A 156 -15.31 4.27 4.22
C GLU A 156 -15.86 4.89 2.93
N ILE A 157 -16.89 5.73 3.08
CA ILE A 157 -17.50 6.51 2.01
C ILE A 157 -17.61 7.97 2.46
N GLU A 158 -17.87 8.88 1.53
CA GLU A 158 -18.16 10.25 1.90
C GLU A 158 -19.41 10.30 2.80
N GLY A 159 -19.28 10.92 3.97
CA GLY A 159 -20.36 11.04 4.95
C GLY A 159 -20.55 9.84 5.89
N GLY A 160 -19.71 8.79 5.83
CA GLY A 160 -19.77 7.71 6.82
C GLY A 160 -19.12 6.40 6.37
N LYS A 161 -19.78 5.29 6.70
CA LYS A 161 -19.34 3.93 6.31
C LYS A 161 -20.48 3.12 5.73
N GLU A 162 -20.14 2.24 4.81
CA GLU A 162 -21.04 1.26 4.20
C GLU A 162 -20.67 -0.14 4.67
N ASN A 163 -21.67 -0.91 5.12
CA ASN A 163 -21.50 -2.32 5.49
C ASN A 163 -21.87 -3.20 4.29
N ILE A 164 -20.99 -4.14 3.96
CA ILE A 164 -21.10 -5.00 2.78
C ILE A 164 -20.99 -6.46 3.23
N SER A 165 -21.87 -7.31 2.69
CA SER A 165 -21.77 -8.76 2.84
C SER A 165 -21.47 -9.40 1.49
N THR A 166 -20.45 -10.26 1.45
CA THR A 166 -20.00 -10.95 0.23
C THR A 166 -19.42 -12.33 0.57
N LYS A 167 -18.76 -12.98 -0.38
CA LYS A 167 -18.10 -14.28 -0.22
C LYS A 167 -16.67 -14.27 -0.72
N LEU A 168 -15.86 -15.21 -0.25
CA LEU A 168 -14.54 -15.49 -0.81
C LEU A 168 -14.67 -16.16 -2.20
N PRO A 169 -13.71 -15.98 -3.14
CA PRO A 169 -12.51 -15.16 -2.99
C PRO A 169 -12.80 -13.65 -3.03
N LEU A 170 -11.96 -12.87 -2.35
CA LEU A 170 -12.14 -11.42 -2.21
C LEU A 170 -10.81 -10.67 -2.33
N ILE A 171 -10.83 -9.52 -3.01
CA ILE A 171 -9.77 -8.51 -2.97
C ILE A 171 -10.26 -7.33 -2.12
N ILE A 172 -9.40 -6.81 -1.25
CA ILE A 172 -9.68 -5.56 -0.53
C ILE A 172 -8.56 -4.53 -0.71
N GLY A 173 -8.96 -3.26 -0.79
CA GLY A 173 -8.09 -2.11 -0.63
C GLY A 173 -8.16 -1.64 0.82
N GLY A 174 -7.24 -2.12 1.65
CA GLY A 174 -7.18 -1.80 3.08
C GLY A 174 -6.62 -0.40 3.32
N GLN A 175 -7.12 0.25 4.37
CA GLN A 175 -6.59 1.54 4.83
C GLN A 175 -6.64 1.61 6.36
N LYS A 176 -6.26 2.76 6.91
CA LYS A 176 -6.45 3.08 8.33
C LYS A 176 -7.88 2.77 8.77
N GLY A 177 -8.01 2.03 9.87
CA GLY A 177 -9.28 1.52 10.41
C GLY A 177 -9.39 0.01 10.33
N LEU A 178 -8.80 -0.64 9.31
CA LEU A 178 -8.84 -2.11 9.16
C LEU A 178 -8.28 -2.85 10.40
N VAL A 179 -7.29 -2.23 11.02
CA VAL A 179 -6.81 -2.48 12.39
C VAL A 179 -6.47 -1.13 13.02
N GLU A 180 -6.37 -1.09 14.35
CA GLU A 180 -5.92 0.10 15.06
C GLU A 180 -4.42 0.35 14.82
N GLU A 181 -4.00 1.62 14.79
CA GLU A 181 -2.58 1.98 14.60
C GLU A 181 -1.67 1.41 15.69
N SER A 182 -2.17 1.32 16.93
CA SER A 182 -1.45 0.73 18.05
C SER A 182 -1.16 -0.76 17.87
N ASP A 183 -1.92 -1.43 16.99
CA ASP A 183 -1.82 -2.86 16.77
C ASP A 183 -0.86 -3.23 15.62
N LEU A 184 -0.36 -2.22 14.89
CA LEU A 184 0.61 -2.43 13.81
C LEU A 184 1.81 -3.21 14.34
N ARG A 185 2.08 -4.34 13.69
CA ARG A 185 3.06 -5.31 14.17
C ARG A 185 4.47 -4.86 13.83
N ILE A 186 5.31 -4.75 14.86
CA ILE A 186 6.75 -4.51 14.72
C ILE A 186 7.48 -5.87 14.77
N PRO A 187 8.46 -6.13 13.88
CA PRO A 187 9.30 -7.32 13.97
C PRO A 187 9.98 -7.45 15.34
N ASN A 188 9.92 -8.62 15.96
CA ASN A 188 10.75 -8.95 17.11
C ASN A 188 12.07 -9.61 16.69
N MET A 189 13.05 -9.69 17.60
CA MET A 189 14.37 -10.26 17.30
C MET A 189 14.30 -11.68 16.72
N ARG A 190 13.42 -12.53 17.26
CA ARG A 190 13.23 -13.90 16.76
C ARG A 190 12.66 -13.89 15.34
N GLY A 191 11.69 -13.02 15.07
CA GLY A 191 11.10 -12.81 13.75
C GLY A 191 12.14 -12.40 12.72
N ILE A 192 13.01 -11.44 13.06
CA ILE A 192 14.11 -10.99 12.19
C ILE A 192 15.08 -12.13 11.85
N MET A 193 15.46 -12.94 12.84
CA MET A 193 16.34 -14.09 12.62
C MET A 193 15.69 -15.17 11.74
N MET A 194 14.41 -15.45 11.97
CA MET A 194 13.67 -16.46 11.19
C MET A 194 13.35 -15.99 9.77
N ALA A 195 13.12 -14.69 9.56
CA ALA A 195 12.80 -14.13 8.26
C ALA A 195 13.88 -14.38 7.20
N ARG A 196 15.16 -14.48 7.61
CA ARG A 196 16.27 -14.83 6.71
C ARG A 196 16.19 -16.26 6.18
N LYS A 197 15.53 -17.16 6.92
CA LYS A 197 15.36 -18.57 6.55
C LYS A 197 14.05 -18.84 5.80
N LYS A 198 13.07 -17.93 5.91
CA LYS A 198 11.80 -18.04 5.19
C LYS A 198 12.05 -17.90 3.69
N GLU A 199 11.23 -18.59 2.92
CA GLU A 199 11.31 -18.63 1.46
C GLU A 199 11.04 -17.23 0.88
N LEU A 200 11.91 -16.81 -0.02
CA LEU A 200 11.72 -15.67 -0.91
C LEU A 200 11.82 -16.21 -2.33
N GLU A 201 10.68 -16.39 -2.96
CA GLU A 201 10.57 -16.81 -4.35
C GLU A 201 10.76 -15.61 -5.26
N VAL A 202 11.67 -15.73 -6.23
CA VAL A 202 11.84 -14.73 -7.28
C VAL A 202 11.15 -15.26 -8.53
N VAL A 203 10.16 -14.52 -9.02
CA VAL A 203 9.40 -14.84 -10.23
C VAL A 203 9.87 -13.92 -11.35
N GLU A 204 10.50 -14.50 -12.36
CA GLU A 204 10.90 -13.77 -13.55
C GLU A 204 9.70 -13.48 -14.45
N VAL A 205 9.73 -12.33 -15.13
CA VAL A 205 8.69 -11.94 -16.08
C VAL A 205 9.17 -12.12 -17.52
N ASN A 206 8.31 -12.67 -18.38
CA ASN A 206 8.63 -12.94 -19.78
C ASN A 206 8.00 -11.92 -20.74
N GLU A 207 7.00 -11.16 -20.29
CA GLU A 207 6.27 -10.18 -21.08
C GLU A 207 6.36 -8.82 -20.38
N ASP A 208 6.56 -7.77 -21.18
CA ASP A 208 6.51 -6.38 -20.73
C ASP A 208 5.09 -5.84 -20.97
N TYR A 209 4.41 -5.46 -19.88
CA TYR A 209 3.04 -4.94 -19.91
C TYR A 209 2.97 -3.41 -19.75
N GLN A 210 4.09 -2.70 -19.87
CA GLN A 210 4.14 -1.26 -19.63
C GLN A 210 3.10 -0.49 -20.48
N SER A 211 2.20 0.22 -19.81
CA SER A 211 1.14 1.00 -20.49
C SER A 211 1.38 2.51 -20.44
N THR A 212 1.99 3.00 -19.36
CA THR A 212 2.27 4.43 -19.18
C THR A 212 3.73 4.67 -18.81
N ASN A 213 4.20 5.89 -19.04
CA ASN A 213 5.56 6.28 -18.71
C ASN A 213 5.61 7.75 -18.25
N SER A 214 6.30 8.00 -17.15
CA SER A 214 6.58 9.36 -16.67
C SER A 214 7.67 9.99 -17.54
N LYS A 215 7.39 11.17 -18.12
CA LYS A 215 8.37 11.87 -18.97
C LYS A 215 9.28 12.80 -18.19
N SER A 216 8.75 13.43 -17.15
CA SER A 216 9.45 14.40 -16.32
C SER A 216 8.71 14.59 -15.00
N PHE A 217 9.44 15.03 -14.01
CA PHE A 217 8.96 15.38 -12.68
C PHE A 217 9.24 16.87 -12.41
N GLU A 218 8.45 17.45 -11.53
CA GLU A 218 8.69 18.81 -11.05
C GLU A 218 8.40 18.85 -9.54
N LYS A 219 9.10 19.75 -8.85
CA LYS A 219 8.78 20.03 -7.45
C LYS A 219 7.60 20.99 -7.42
N PRO A 220 6.71 20.89 -6.41
CA PRO A 220 5.72 21.92 -6.18
C PRO A 220 6.38 23.29 -6.11
N LEU A 221 5.65 24.32 -6.53
CA LEU A 221 6.12 25.69 -6.41
C LEU A 221 6.48 25.98 -4.93
N PRO A 222 7.58 26.71 -4.67
CA PRO A 222 7.86 27.21 -3.33
C PRO A 222 6.63 27.92 -2.77
N LYS A 223 6.34 27.72 -1.48
CA LYS A 223 5.28 28.46 -0.81
C LYS A 223 5.61 29.95 -0.83
N ASP A 224 4.60 30.78 -1.07
CA ASP A 224 4.73 32.24 -0.97
C ASP A 224 5.06 32.68 0.46
N GLU A 225 5.48 33.94 0.61
CA GLU A 225 5.72 34.54 1.91
C GLU A 225 4.45 34.50 2.77
N VAL A 226 4.62 34.23 4.07
CA VAL A 226 3.52 34.17 5.02
C VAL A 226 3.39 35.48 5.79
N THR A 227 2.17 36.01 5.87
CA THR A 227 1.85 37.13 6.75
C THR A 227 1.62 36.61 8.17
N LEU A 228 2.45 37.03 9.11
CA LEU A 228 2.28 36.73 10.54
C LEU A 228 1.39 37.79 11.18
N VAL A 229 0.30 37.36 11.82
CA VAL A 229 -0.62 38.22 12.58
C VAL A 229 -0.39 37.99 14.07
N SER A 230 -0.34 39.07 14.86
CA SER A 230 -0.19 38.96 16.31
C SER A 230 -1.39 38.25 16.94
N ALA A 231 -1.17 37.51 18.03
CA ALA A 231 -2.23 36.82 18.78
C ALA A 231 -3.32 37.79 19.30
N ASP A 232 -2.97 39.07 19.49
CA ASP A 232 -3.88 40.11 19.97
C ASP A 232 -4.72 40.75 18.84
N GLU A 233 -4.43 40.45 17.56
CA GLU A 233 -5.05 41.07 16.38
C GLU A 233 -6.02 40.10 15.66
N ILE A 234 -6.95 39.49 16.40
CA ILE A 234 -7.89 38.50 15.84
C ILE A 234 -8.75 39.08 14.71
N ASP A 235 -9.26 40.30 14.86
CA ASP A 235 -10.12 40.93 13.84
C ASP A 235 -9.38 41.12 12.51
N LYS A 236 -8.08 41.45 12.59
CA LYS A 236 -7.21 41.58 11.42
C LYS A 236 -6.96 40.23 10.77
N LEU A 237 -6.80 39.16 11.55
CA LEU A 237 -6.70 37.81 10.99
C LEU A 237 -7.99 37.44 10.24
N ILE A 238 -9.15 37.72 10.81
CA ILE A 238 -10.45 37.46 10.17
C ILE A 238 -10.58 38.26 8.87
N ASP A 239 -10.23 39.55 8.89
CA ASP A 239 -10.27 40.42 7.71
C ASP A 239 -9.37 39.90 6.59
N LEU A 240 -8.13 39.54 6.90
CA LEU A 240 -7.19 38.97 5.93
C LEU A 240 -7.69 37.62 5.37
N LEU A 241 -8.26 36.76 6.22
CA LEU A 241 -8.80 35.47 5.78
C LEU A 241 -10.03 35.61 4.87
N HIS A 242 -10.91 36.57 5.16
CA HIS A 242 -12.14 36.77 4.39
C HIS A 242 -11.90 37.55 3.09
N ASN A 243 -11.15 38.65 3.17
CA ASN A 243 -11.03 39.60 2.07
C ASN A 243 -9.84 39.32 1.14
N GLU A 244 -8.70 38.89 1.69
CA GLU A 244 -7.48 38.65 0.92
C GLU A 244 -7.34 37.18 0.53
N ALA A 245 -7.29 36.28 1.52
CA ALA A 245 -7.07 34.85 1.28
C ALA A 245 -8.34 34.11 0.81
N LYS A 246 -9.53 34.66 1.06
CA LYS A 246 -10.84 34.06 0.75
C LYS A 246 -10.97 32.61 1.22
N ALA A 247 -10.45 32.34 2.41
CA ALA A 247 -10.41 30.99 2.99
C ALA A 247 -11.61 30.71 3.92
N ILE A 248 -12.36 31.75 4.30
CA ILE A 248 -13.58 31.69 5.14
C ILE A 248 -14.65 32.65 4.62
#